data_AF-A0A7C3CVC3-F1
#
_entry.id   AF-A0A7C3CVC3-F1
#
_cell.length_a   1.000
_cell.length_b   1.000
_cell.length_c   1.000
_cell.angle_alpha   90.00
_cell.angle_beta   90.00
_cell.angle_gamma   90.00
#
_symmetry.space_group_name_H-M   'P 1'
#
loop_
_entity.id
_entity.type
_entity.pdbx_description
1 polymer ?
#
loop_
_entity_poly.entity_id
_entity_poly.type
_entity_poly.pdbx_seq_one_letter_code
_entity_poly.pdbx_strand_id
1 'polypeptide(L)'
;MNALAEGQTLKFSPGLTVVYGDNAAGKTGYIRILKSACRARGREDILGNVVSGGAPLAPVVAIKYKVGAEEDVREWSGQGEDDFISRVSVFDTQCAAVYLTEKTDVAFRPFGLDLFDKLVKACKTVRSKLEGEQRALGSSVLGTLQEKVPEGTAVAKLLSGISSLTKPETVQALARILPEEEARLALLEKSLQDVQANDPNKLIRQLTLRAGRVRALARHLKDVEKALSDEALAAVFD
;
A
#
# COMPACT_ATOMS: atom_id res chain seq x y z
N MET A 1 -17.87 -29.21 -39.75
CA MET A 1 -18.88 -28.66 -40.69
C MET A 1 -20.20 -28.58 -39.94
N ASN A 2 -20.80 -27.39 -39.79
CA ASN A 2 -22.15 -27.25 -39.24
C ASN A 2 -23.12 -27.04 -40.39
N ALA A 3 -24.00 -28.02 -40.62
CA ALA A 3 -25.03 -27.99 -41.65
C ALA A 3 -26.42 -27.77 -41.01
N LEU A 4 -26.51 -26.80 -40.09
CA LEU A 4 -27.80 -26.40 -39.52
C LEU A 4 -28.49 -25.45 -40.51
N ALA A 5 -29.74 -25.78 -40.88
CA ALA A 5 -30.53 -24.90 -41.72
C ALA A 5 -30.97 -23.65 -40.95
N GLU A 6 -31.16 -22.55 -41.67
CA GLU A 6 -31.59 -21.27 -41.09
C GLU A 6 -32.93 -21.41 -40.36
N GLY A 7 -33.02 -20.84 -39.15
CA GLY A 7 -34.24 -20.88 -38.33
C GLY A 7 -34.57 -22.24 -37.70
N GLN A 8 -33.67 -23.23 -37.74
CA GLN A 8 -33.93 -24.53 -37.10
C GLN A 8 -34.09 -24.39 -35.57
N THR A 9 -35.12 -25.05 -35.05
CA THR A 9 -35.41 -25.13 -33.61
C THR A 9 -35.53 -26.59 -33.19
N LEU A 10 -34.71 -27.03 -32.23
CA LEU A 10 -34.82 -28.34 -31.60
C LEU A 10 -35.56 -28.20 -30.26
N LYS A 11 -36.72 -28.86 -30.12
CA LYS A 11 -37.48 -28.91 -28.87
C LYS A 11 -37.19 -30.21 -28.13
N PHE A 12 -36.74 -30.10 -26.88
CA PHE A 12 -36.54 -31.25 -26.01
C PHE A 12 -37.85 -31.68 -25.35
N SER A 13 -38.02 -32.98 -25.20
CA SER A 13 -39.12 -33.58 -24.43
C SER A 13 -38.74 -33.63 -22.94
N PRO A 14 -39.71 -33.74 -22.01
CA PRO A 14 -39.43 -33.84 -20.58
C PRO A 14 -38.61 -35.06 -20.14
N GLY A 15 -38.50 -36.09 -21.00
CA GLY A 15 -37.78 -37.32 -20.71
C GLY A 15 -36.63 -37.54 -21.69
N LEU A 16 -36.83 -38.45 -22.65
CA LEU A 16 -35.82 -38.83 -23.62
C LEU A 16 -36.13 -38.21 -24.99
N THR A 17 -35.20 -37.43 -25.52
CA THR A 17 -35.24 -36.95 -26.90
C THR A 17 -34.18 -37.67 -27.73
N VAL A 18 -34.62 -38.42 -28.74
CA VAL A 18 -33.73 -39.09 -29.70
C VAL A 18 -33.70 -38.29 -30.99
N VAL A 19 -32.51 -37.88 -31.42
CA VAL A 19 -32.29 -37.17 -32.69
C VAL A 19 -31.49 -38.08 -33.62
N TYR A 20 -32.07 -38.46 -34.75
CA TYR A 20 -31.43 -39.33 -35.76
C TYR A 20 -31.56 -38.72 -37.16
N GLY A 21 -30.77 -39.22 -38.10
CA GLY A 21 -30.74 -38.76 -39.49
C GLY A 21 -29.44 -39.15 -40.16
N ASP A 22 -29.27 -38.81 -41.44
CA ASP A 22 -28.09 -39.18 -42.21
C ASP A 22 -26.80 -38.52 -41.71
N ASN A 23 -25.66 -39.05 -42.13
CA ASN A 23 -24.37 -38.41 -41.92
C ASN A 23 -24.38 -37.02 -42.57
N ALA A 24 -23.70 -36.06 -41.93
CA ALA A 24 -23.70 -34.63 -42.32
C ALA A 24 -25.05 -33.89 -42.20
N ALA A 25 -26.12 -34.49 -41.66
CA ALA A 25 -27.41 -33.82 -41.42
C ALA A 25 -27.42 -32.77 -40.27
N GLY A 26 -26.25 -32.34 -39.77
CA GLY A 26 -26.16 -31.29 -38.74
C GLY A 26 -26.29 -31.73 -37.27
N LYS A 27 -26.48 -33.03 -36.97
CA LYS A 27 -26.61 -33.56 -35.59
C LYS A 27 -25.46 -33.15 -34.65
N THR A 28 -24.22 -33.23 -35.13
CA THR A 28 -23.02 -32.83 -34.37
C THR A 28 -23.01 -31.32 -34.08
N GLY A 29 -23.65 -30.49 -34.92
CA GLY A 29 -23.76 -29.05 -34.71
C GLY A 29 -24.58 -28.69 -33.47
N TYR A 30 -25.65 -29.44 -33.19
CA TYR A 30 -26.43 -29.28 -31.96
C TYR A 30 -25.61 -29.60 -30.71
N ILE A 31 -24.79 -30.67 -30.75
CA ILE A 31 -23.91 -31.02 -29.64
C ILE A 31 -22.87 -29.92 -29.39
N ARG A 32 -22.31 -29.31 -30.43
CA ARG A 32 -21.36 -28.18 -30.28
C ARG A 32 -21.99 -26.97 -29.61
N ILE A 33 -23.22 -26.63 -29.99
CA ILE A 33 -24.00 -25.57 -29.34
C ILE A 33 -24.19 -25.88 -27.85
N LEU A 34 -24.60 -27.11 -27.53
CA LEU A 34 -24.78 -27.54 -26.15
C LEU A 34 -23.47 -27.57 -25.38
N LYS A 35 -22.35 -27.97 -25.99
CA LYS A 35 -21.02 -27.94 -25.35
C LYS A 35 -20.51 -26.52 -25.10
N SER A 36 -20.94 -25.54 -25.90
CA SER A 36 -20.61 -24.12 -25.73
C SER A 36 -21.39 -23.51 -24.56
N ALA A 37 -22.70 -23.75 -24.50
CA ALA A 37 -23.58 -23.19 -23.48
C ALA A 37 -23.53 -23.93 -22.14
N CYS A 38 -23.46 -25.26 -22.19
CA CYS A 38 -23.45 -26.15 -21.04
C CYS A 38 -22.02 -26.56 -20.68
N ARG A 39 -21.85 -27.25 -19.55
CA ARG A 39 -20.53 -27.70 -19.10
C ARG A 39 -20.13 -28.99 -19.82
N ALA A 40 -19.18 -28.90 -20.74
CA ALA A 40 -18.62 -30.05 -21.46
C ALA A 40 -17.08 -30.02 -21.50
N ARG A 41 -16.44 -31.19 -21.47
CA ARG A 41 -14.99 -31.33 -21.71
C ARG A 41 -14.72 -31.37 -23.22
N GLY A 42 -13.73 -30.62 -23.70
CA GLY A 42 -13.51 -30.44 -25.13
C GLY A 42 -14.55 -29.52 -25.76
N ARG A 43 -14.59 -28.25 -25.30
CA ARG A 43 -15.34 -27.17 -25.98
C ARG A 43 -14.83 -27.11 -27.42
N GLU A 44 -15.74 -27.27 -28.38
CA GLU A 44 -15.46 -27.12 -29.80
C GLU A 44 -16.03 -25.79 -30.28
N ASP A 45 -15.31 -25.09 -31.15
CA ASP A 45 -15.82 -23.88 -31.77
C ASP A 45 -17.06 -24.19 -32.61
N ILE A 46 -18.06 -23.31 -32.53
CA ILE A 46 -19.24 -23.37 -33.39
C ILE A 46 -18.81 -22.95 -34.79
N LEU A 47 -18.46 -23.95 -35.62
CA LEU A 47 -18.02 -23.70 -37.00
C LEU A 47 -19.17 -23.15 -37.86
N GLY A 48 -18.88 -22.27 -38.81
CA GLY A 48 -19.83 -21.84 -39.83
C GLY A 48 -20.16 -22.94 -40.85
N ASN A 49 -21.24 -22.75 -41.61
CA ASN A 49 -21.56 -23.59 -42.76
C ASN A 49 -20.63 -23.25 -43.93
N VAL A 50 -19.95 -24.24 -44.50
CA VAL A 50 -18.91 -24.06 -45.54
C VAL A 50 -19.43 -24.40 -46.95
N VAL A 51 -20.72 -24.73 -47.11
CA VAL A 51 -21.32 -25.12 -48.41
C VAL A 51 -21.91 -23.93 -49.18
N SER A 52 -22.22 -22.84 -48.48
CA SER A 52 -22.62 -21.57 -49.09
C SER A 52 -21.36 -20.83 -49.55
N GLY A 53 -21.21 -20.56 -50.85
CA GLY A 53 -20.02 -19.97 -51.49
C GLY A 53 -19.66 -18.52 -51.11
N GLY A 54 -19.87 -18.12 -49.85
CA GLY A 54 -19.47 -16.85 -49.25
C GLY A 54 -18.89 -17.04 -47.84
N ALA A 55 -18.25 -16.01 -47.29
CA ALA A 55 -17.69 -16.05 -45.94
C ALA A 55 -18.79 -16.38 -44.91
N PRO A 56 -18.58 -17.36 -44.01
CA PRO A 56 -19.62 -17.79 -43.09
C PRO A 56 -19.99 -16.67 -42.11
N LEU A 57 -21.28 -16.32 -42.05
CA LEU A 57 -21.83 -15.42 -41.03
C LEU A 57 -21.61 -16.04 -39.63
N ALA A 58 -21.37 -15.20 -38.63
CA ALA A 58 -21.24 -15.64 -37.24
C ALA A 58 -22.56 -16.33 -36.81
N PRO A 59 -22.51 -17.58 -36.32
CA PRO A 59 -23.72 -18.31 -35.95
C PRO A 59 -24.39 -17.66 -34.74
N VAL A 60 -25.65 -17.26 -34.88
CA VAL A 60 -26.48 -16.77 -33.78
C VAL A 60 -27.21 -17.96 -33.17
N VAL A 61 -27.09 -18.14 -31.86
CA VAL A 61 -27.63 -19.29 -31.15
C VAL A 61 -28.34 -18.81 -29.90
N ALA A 62 -29.52 -19.37 -29.65
CA ALA A 62 -30.28 -19.12 -28.44
C ALA A 62 -30.75 -20.43 -27.81
N ILE A 63 -30.62 -20.55 -26.49
CA ILE A 63 -31.18 -21.67 -25.70
C ILE A 63 -32.21 -21.11 -24.75
N LYS A 64 -33.45 -21.58 -24.88
CA LYS A 64 -34.55 -21.24 -23.98
C LYS A 64 -34.74 -22.33 -22.95
N TYR A 65 -34.78 -21.96 -21.66
CA TYR A 65 -34.85 -22.91 -20.56
C TYR A 65 -35.66 -22.36 -19.38
N LYS A 66 -36.06 -23.26 -18.47
CA LYS A 66 -36.74 -22.95 -17.20
C LYS A 66 -35.99 -23.61 -16.05
N VAL A 67 -36.00 -22.98 -14.88
CA VAL A 67 -35.35 -23.50 -13.66
C VAL A 67 -36.42 -23.89 -12.66
N GLY A 68 -36.50 -25.17 -12.31
CA GLY A 68 -37.51 -25.67 -11.36
C GLY A 68 -38.94 -25.47 -11.86
N ALA A 69 -39.77 -24.83 -11.05
CA ALA A 69 -41.18 -24.53 -11.35
C ALA A 69 -41.41 -23.06 -11.78
N GLU A 70 -40.35 -22.31 -12.10
CA GLU A 70 -40.49 -20.93 -12.58
C GLU A 70 -41.29 -20.88 -13.90
N GLU A 71 -42.26 -19.97 -13.98
CA GLU A 71 -43.03 -19.77 -15.21
C GLU A 71 -42.23 -19.03 -16.29
N ASP A 72 -41.29 -18.17 -15.86
CA ASP A 72 -40.46 -17.35 -16.72
C ASP A 72 -39.47 -18.18 -17.53
N VAL A 73 -39.52 -18.01 -18.85
CA VAL A 73 -38.57 -18.61 -19.78
C VAL A 73 -37.33 -17.73 -19.83
N ARG A 74 -36.19 -18.31 -19.47
CA ARG A 74 -34.87 -17.68 -19.62
C ARG A 74 -34.29 -18.00 -20.99
N GLU A 75 -33.45 -17.10 -21.50
CA GLU A 75 -32.80 -17.24 -22.81
C GLU A 75 -31.31 -16.95 -22.69
N TRP A 76 -30.48 -17.90 -23.13
CA TRP A 76 -29.05 -17.71 -23.29
C TRP A 76 -28.72 -17.44 -24.75
N SER A 77 -28.03 -16.34 -25.05
CA SER A 77 -27.86 -15.79 -26.40
C SER A 77 -26.50 -16.09 -27.04
N GLY A 78 -25.88 -17.24 -26.75
CA GLY A 78 -24.64 -17.63 -27.43
C GLY A 78 -23.35 -17.08 -26.80
N GLN A 79 -23.43 -16.19 -25.82
CA GLN A 79 -22.28 -15.51 -25.23
C GLN A 79 -22.32 -15.52 -23.70
N GLY A 80 -21.15 -15.70 -23.08
CA GLY A 80 -20.99 -15.72 -21.63
C GLY A 80 -21.36 -17.06 -20.99
N GLU A 81 -20.88 -17.27 -19.77
CA GLU A 81 -21.24 -18.43 -18.95
C GLU A 81 -22.54 -18.13 -18.18
N ASP A 82 -23.46 -19.10 -18.15
CA ASP A 82 -24.71 -19.04 -17.39
C ASP A 82 -24.68 -20.09 -16.26
N ASP A 83 -24.85 -19.64 -15.02
CA ASP A 83 -24.75 -20.47 -13.80
C ASP A 83 -25.82 -21.57 -13.70
N PHE A 84 -26.93 -21.45 -14.44
CA PHE A 84 -28.01 -22.43 -14.45
C PHE A 84 -27.82 -23.45 -15.56
N ILE A 85 -27.51 -23.01 -16.78
CA ILE A 85 -27.25 -23.92 -17.92
C ILE A 85 -25.97 -24.73 -17.70
N SER A 86 -24.95 -24.16 -17.05
CA SER A 86 -23.69 -24.86 -16.74
C SER A 86 -23.87 -26.09 -15.83
N ARG A 87 -25.04 -26.27 -15.22
CA ARG A 87 -25.37 -27.47 -14.43
C ARG A 87 -25.74 -28.68 -15.31
N VAL A 88 -26.05 -28.47 -16.58
CA VAL A 88 -26.35 -29.52 -17.54
C VAL A 88 -25.03 -30.10 -18.06
N SER A 89 -24.89 -31.43 -17.97
CA SER A 89 -23.72 -32.13 -18.50
C SER A 89 -24.00 -32.65 -19.91
N VAL A 90 -23.10 -32.35 -20.85
CA VAL A 90 -23.17 -32.84 -22.22
C VAL A 90 -22.05 -33.87 -22.42
N PHE A 91 -22.42 -35.04 -22.93
CA PHE A 91 -21.49 -36.15 -23.15
C PHE A 91 -21.53 -36.60 -24.61
N ASP A 92 -20.35 -36.77 -25.22
CA ASP A 92 -20.18 -37.40 -26.52
C ASP A 92 -18.92 -38.27 -26.57
N THR A 93 -18.71 -38.95 -27.70
CA THR A 93 -17.58 -39.87 -27.91
C THR A 93 -16.22 -39.17 -27.78
N GLN A 94 -16.10 -37.89 -28.13
CA GLN A 94 -14.86 -37.13 -27.95
C GLN A 94 -14.62 -36.75 -26.48
N CYS A 95 -15.68 -36.42 -25.72
CA CYS A 95 -15.59 -36.21 -24.27
C CYS A 95 -15.06 -37.48 -23.58
N ALA A 96 -15.52 -38.66 -24.00
CA ALA A 96 -15.14 -39.94 -23.39
C ALA A 96 -13.62 -40.18 -23.41
N ALA A 97 -12.93 -39.80 -24.50
CA ALA A 97 -11.47 -39.91 -24.58
C ALA A 97 -10.77 -39.01 -23.55
N VAL A 98 -11.20 -37.76 -23.40
CA VAL A 98 -10.66 -36.80 -22.41
C VAL A 98 -10.95 -37.24 -20.98
N TYR A 99 -12.09 -37.90 -20.73
CA TYR A 99 -12.42 -38.46 -19.40
C TYR A 99 -11.50 -39.62 -18.99
N LEU A 100 -10.93 -40.35 -19.95
CA LEU A 100 -10.11 -41.54 -19.70
C LEU A 100 -8.60 -41.26 -19.67
N THR A 101 -8.12 -40.21 -20.33
CA THR A 101 -6.68 -39.94 -20.51
C THR A 101 -6.10 -38.89 -19.56
N GLU A 102 -6.88 -37.91 -19.09
CA GLU A 102 -6.37 -36.87 -18.20
C GLU A 102 -6.52 -37.28 -16.72
N LYS A 103 -5.38 -37.45 -16.04
CA LYS A 103 -5.30 -37.68 -14.59
C LYS A 103 -6.00 -36.55 -13.83
N THR A 104 -7.26 -36.80 -13.48
CA THR A 104 -7.92 -36.42 -12.23
C THR A 104 -7.61 -35.01 -11.72
N ASP A 105 -8.09 -33.99 -12.44
CA ASP A 105 -8.53 -32.77 -11.77
C ASP A 105 -10.02 -32.92 -11.45
N VAL A 106 -10.38 -32.74 -10.18
CA VAL A 106 -11.66 -33.14 -9.58
C VAL A 106 -12.83 -32.59 -10.41
N ALA A 107 -13.52 -33.47 -11.13
CA ALA A 107 -14.56 -33.12 -12.11
C ALA A 107 -15.81 -32.48 -11.47
N PHE A 108 -15.92 -32.55 -10.14
CA PHE A 108 -17.04 -32.09 -9.35
C PHE A 108 -16.54 -31.18 -8.22
N ARG A 109 -16.69 -29.87 -8.38
CA ARG A 109 -16.68 -28.93 -7.24
C ARG A 109 -18.14 -28.65 -6.88
N PRO A 110 -18.71 -29.32 -5.87
CA PRO A 110 -20.03 -28.96 -5.38
C PRO A 110 -20.03 -27.51 -4.92
N PHE A 111 -21.19 -26.85 -5.02
CA PHE A 111 -21.40 -25.49 -4.53
C PHE A 111 -20.87 -25.37 -3.09
N GLY A 112 -19.89 -24.49 -2.86
CA GLY A 112 -19.22 -24.35 -1.56
C GLY A 112 -17.76 -24.81 -1.52
N LEU A 113 -17.25 -25.58 -2.50
CA LEU A 113 -15.83 -25.95 -2.54
C LEU A 113 -14.92 -24.83 -3.08
N ASP A 114 -15.49 -23.83 -3.78
CA ASP A 114 -14.83 -22.58 -4.20
C ASP A 114 -14.66 -21.58 -3.05
N LEU A 115 -15.33 -21.83 -1.92
CA LEU A 115 -15.23 -21.03 -0.70
C LEU A 115 -13.80 -20.99 -0.17
N PHE A 116 -13.07 -22.11 -0.23
CA PHE A 116 -11.68 -22.17 0.22
C PHE A 116 -10.77 -21.30 -0.63
N ASP A 117 -10.94 -21.30 -1.95
CA ASP A 117 -10.16 -20.43 -2.85
C ASP A 117 -10.47 -18.96 -2.61
N LYS A 118 -11.76 -18.62 -2.41
CA LYS A 118 -12.20 -17.26 -2.06
C LYS A 118 -11.65 -16.81 -0.71
N LEU A 119 -11.66 -17.69 0.29
CA LEU A 119 -11.10 -17.44 1.61
C LEU A 119 -9.59 -17.22 1.54
N VAL A 120 -8.85 -18.06 0.81
CA VAL A 120 -7.41 -17.89 0.61
C VAL A 120 -7.10 -16.55 -0.06
N LYS A 121 -7.88 -16.15 -1.08
CA LYS A 121 -7.74 -14.83 -1.72
C LYS A 121 -7.99 -13.70 -0.71
N ALA A 122 -9.07 -13.77 0.05
CA ALA A 122 -9.39 -12.77 1.07
C ALA A 122 -8.28 -12.66 2.13
N CYS A 123 -7.79 -13.79 2.66
CA CYS A 123 -6.68 -13.82 3.61
C CYS A 123 -5.40 -13.19 3.02
N LYS A 124 -5.07 -13.48 1.75
CA LYS A 124 -3.92 -12.85 1.06
C LYS A 124 -4.08 -11.34 0.92
N THR A 125 -5.29 -10.85 0.61
CA THR A 125 -5.58 -9.42 0.53
C THR A 125 -5.42 -8.75 1.89
N VAL A 126 -5.95 -9.34 2.97
CA VAL A 126 -5.80 -8.82 4.34
C VAL A 126 -4.33 -8.80 4.74
N ARG A 127 -3.59 -9.89 4.49
CA ARG A 127 -2.17 -9.96 4.76
C ARG A 127 -1.39 -8.86 4.05
N SER A 128 -1.64 -8.66 2.75
CA SER A 128 -0.97 -7.61 1.96
C SER A 128 -1.22 -6.21 2.54
N LYS A 129 -2.46 -5.92 2.96
CA LYS A 129 -2.79 -4.65 3.62
C LYS A 129 -2.03 -4.47 4.95
N LEU A 130 -2.06 -5.48 5.82
CA LEU A 130 -1.36 -5.43 7.11
C LEU A 130 0.17 -5.32 6.95
N GLU A 131 0.76 -6.06 6.01
CA GLU A 131 2.19 -5.94 5.71
C GLU A 131 2.55 -4.56 5.12
N GLY A 132 1.62 -3.93 4.40
CA GLY A 132 1.76 -2.55 3.93
C GLY A 132 1.72 -1.55 5.08
N GLU A 133 0.73 -1.66 5.96
CA GLU A 133 0.59 -0.82 7.16
C GLU A 133 1.79 -0.97 8.10
N GLN A 134 2.26 -2.20 8.33
CA GLN A 134 3.45 -2.48 9.14
C GLN A 134 4.69 -1.78 8.56
N ARG A 135 4.90 -1.84 7.24
CA ARG A 135 6.01 -1.16 6.57
C ARG A 135 5.91 0.37 6.68
N ALA A 136 4.71 0.93 6.57
CA ALA A 136 4.48 2.36 6.74
C ALA A 136 4.73 2.82 8.20
N LEU A 137 4.38 2.01 9.19
CA LEU A 137 4.70 2.28 10.59
C LEU A 137 6.20 2.09 10.90
N GLY A 138 6.85 1.14 10.24
CA GLY A 138 8.27 0.85 10.36
C GLY A 138 9.19 1.91 9.73
N SER A 139 8.67 2.82 8.91
CA SER A 139 9.48 3.92 8.37
C SER A 139 9.72 4.99 9.44
N SER A 140 10.76 4.78 10.25
CA SER A 140 11.81 5.72 10.70
C SER A 140 11.49 7.20 11.02
N VAL A 141 10.24 7.65 11.17
CA VAL A 141 9.94 9.05 11.54
C VAL A 141 10.58 9.40 12.88
N LEU A 142 10.65 8.43 13.80
CA LEU A 142 11.29 8.60 15.10
C LEU A 142 12.79 8.89 15.00
N GLY A 143 13.52 8.25 14.08
CA GLY A 143 14.95 8.48 13.90
C GLY A 143 15.24 9.93 13.46
N THR A 144 14.49 10.42 12.47
CA THR A 144 14.64 11.80 11.98
C THR A 144 14.22 12.84 13.02
N LEU A 145 13.24 12.54 13.87
CA LEU A 145 12.86 13.42 14.98
C LEU A 145 13.95 13.46 16.06
N GLN A 146 14.58 12.32 16.36
CA GLN A 146 15.60 12.23 17.39
C GLN A 146 16.85 13.06 17.04
N GLU A 147 17.23 13.15 15.77
CA GLU A 147 18.33 14.02 15.31
C GLU A 147 18.07 15.53 15.51
N LYS A 148 16.80 15.95 15.52
CA LYS A 148 16.42 17.36 15.67
C LYS A 148 16.29 17.80 17.12
N VAL A 149 16.23 16.86 18.06
CA VAL A 149 16.00 17.15 19.47
C VAL A 149 17.34 17.16 20.21
N PRO A 150 17.68 18.26 20.92
CA PRO A 150 18.91 18.33 21.70
C PRO A 150 19.02 17.21 22.74
N GLU A 151 20.21 16.65 22.89
CA GLU A 151 20.51 15.63 23.88
C GLU A 151 20.26 16.14 25.31
N GLY A 152 19.86 15.23 26.20
CA GLY A 152 19.60 15.54 27.61
C GLY A 152 18.20 16.09 27.91
N THR A 153 17.41 16.46 26.89
CA THR A 153 16.03 16.90 27.09
C THR A 153 15.09 15.74 27.47
N ALA A 154 13.97 16.07 28.14
CA ALA A 154 12.94 15.09 28.47
C ALA A 154 12.35 14.44 27.21
N VAL A 155 12.23 15.20 26.12
CA VAL A 155 11.76 14.72 24.82
C VAL A 155 12.74 13.72 24.21
N ALA A 156 14.06 13.98 24.26
CA ALA A 156 15.07 13.04 23.76
C ALA A 156 15.02 11.69 24.51
N LYS A 157 14.84 11.72 25.83
CA LYS A 157 14.68 10.50 26.64
C LYS A 157 13.39 9.74 26.32
N LEU A 158 12.30 10.46 26.02
CA LEU A 158 11.05 9.82 25.60
C LEU A 158 11.23 9.13 24.26
N LEU A 159 11.76 9.85 23.25
CA LEU A 159 11.93 9.33 21.89
C LEU A 159 12.81 8.08 21.85
N SER A 160 13.90 8.03 22.64
CA SER A 160 14.76 6.85 22.71
C SER A 160 14.13 5.64 23.43
N GLY A 161 13.09 5.87 24.23
CA GLY A 161 12.41 4.85 25.03
C GLY A 161 10.97 4.56 24.61
N ILE A 162 10.51 5.06 23.47
CA ILE A 162 9.16 4.77 22.96
C ILE A 162 9.01 3.27 22.71
N SER A 163 7.95 2.69 23.28
CA SER A 163 7.57 1.29 23.13
C SER A 163 6.06 1.15 23.08
N SER A 164 5.56 -0.08 22.88
CA SER A 164 4.13 -0.39 22.95
C SER A 164 3.49 -0.14 24.32
N LEU A 165 4.30 0.07 25.37
CA LEU A 165 3.86 0.38 26.73
C LEU A 165 3.83 1.89 27.02
N THR A 166 4.30 2.72 26.09
CA THR A 166 4.32 4.17 26.28
C THR A 166 2.90 4.71 26.25
N LYS A 167 2.53 5.43 27.32
CA LYS A 167 1.20 6.03 27.48
C LYS A 167 1.04 7.24 26.55
N PRO A 168 -0.07 7.34 25.78
CA PRO A 168 -0.33 8.48 24.90
C PRO A 168 -0.32 9.83 25.64
N GLU A 169 -0.75 9.83 26.90
CA GLU A 169 -0.82 11.02 27.74
C GLU A 169 0.57 11.62 27.99
N THR A 170 1.59 10.78 28.17
CA THR A 170 2.98 11.22 28.36
C THR A 170 3.52 11.91 27.11
N VAL A 171 3.17 11.39 25.93
CA VAL A 171 3.56 12.00 24.65
C VAL A 171 2.86 13.33 24.46
N GLN A 172 1.55 13.40 24.74
CA GLN A 172 0.77 14.64 24.62
C GLN A 172 1.25 15.74 25.58
N ALA A 173 1.61 15.39 26.80
CA ALA A 173 2.13 16.34 27.78
C ALA A 173 3.43 17.00 27.29
N LEU A 174 4.35 16.21 26.70
CA LEU A 174 5.62 16.70 26.18
C LEU A 174 5.53 17.33 24.78
N ALA A 175 4.41 17.13 24.07
CA ALA A 175 4.15 17.72 22.76
C ALA A 175 3.49 19.10 22.84
N ARG A 176 3.16 19.59 24.03
CA ARG A 176 2.54 20.90 24.25
C ARG A 176 3.51 21.81 24.98
N ILE A 177 3.42 23.10 24.68
CA ILE A 177 4.06 24.16 25.45
C ILE A 177 2.94 24.89 26.19
N LEU A 178 3.12 25.10 27.49
CA LEU A 178 2.20 25.87 28.32
C LEU A 178 2.49 27.38 28.20
N PRO A 179 1.48 28.26 28.41
CA PRO A 179 1.70 29.71 28.39
C PRO A 179 2.76 30.20 29.38
N GLU A 180 2.88 29.51 30.53
CA GLU A 180 3.90 29.79 31.55
C GLU A 180 5.32 29.47 31.03
N GLU A 181 5.46 28.42 30.21
CA GLU A 181 6.72 28.03 29.61
C GLU A 181 7.13 29.00 28.49
N GLU A 182 6.18 29.49 27.69
CA GLU A 182 6.42 30.57 26.71
C GLU A 182 6.90 31.85 27.40
N ALA A 183 6.24 32.26 28.48
CA ALA A 183 6.64 33.43 29.25
C ALA A 183 8.05 33.26 29.85
N ARG A 184 8.37 32.06 30.36
CA ARG A 184 9.69 31.73 30.87
C ARG A 184 10.76 31.73 29.77
N LEU A 185 10.44 31.20 28.58
CA LEU A 185 11.34 31.20 27.43
C LEU A 185 11.68 32.63 27.01
N ALA A 186 10.68 33.50 26.88
CA ALA A 186 10.89 34.91 26.55
C ALA A 186 11.77 35.63 27.60
N LEU A 187 11.57 35.33 28.90
CA LEU A 187 12.40 35.86 29.97
C LEU A 187 13.86 35.38 29.86
N LEU A 188 14.06 34.09 29.58
CA LEU A 188 15.38 33.49 29.41
C LEU A 188 16.11 34.05 28.20
N GLU A 189 15.43 34.23 27.06
CA GLU A 189 16.00 34.84 25.86
C GLU A 189 16.47 36.27 26.13
N LYS A 190 15.64 37.07 26.82
CA LYS A 190 16.01 38.43 27.23
C LYS A 190 17.22 38.43 28.18
N SER A 191 17.21 37.53 29.16
CA SER A 191 18.33 37.38 30.11
C SER A 191 19.63 36.97 29.40
N LEU A 192 19.54 36.10 28.39
CA LEU A 192 20.68 35.70 27.56
C LEU A 192 21.25 36.89 26.78
N GLN A 193 20.38 37.71 26.18
CA GLN A 193 20.80 38.93 25.49
C GLN A 193 21.48 39.91 26.45
N ASP A 194 20.92 40.11 27.65
CA ASP A 194 21.49 41.00 28.67
C ASP A 194 22.89 40.52 29.13
N VAL A 195 23.07 39.21 29.31
CA VAL A 195 24.38 38.61 29.65
C VAL A 195 25.38 38.71 28.51
N GLN A 196 24.94 38.53 27.26
CA GLN A 196 25.82 38.69 26.09
C GLN A 196 26.23 40.15 25.86
N ALA A 197 25.32 41.10 26.09
CA ALA A 197 25.59 42.53 26.03
C ALA A 197 26.55 42.97 27.14
N ASN A 198 26.36 42.44 28.36
CA ASN A 198 27.19 42.72 29.53
C ASN A 198 28.18 41.58 29.82
N ASP A 199 28.87 41.08 28.79
CA ASP A 199 29.81 39.96 28.94
C ASP A 199 30.88 40.29 30.01
N PRO A 200 30.81 39.64 31.19
CA PRO A 200 31.66 39.99 32.32
C PRO A 200 33.13 39.70 32.02
N ASN A 201 33.43 38.74 31.13
CA ASN A 201 34.80 38.47 30.72
C ASN A 201 35.38 39.59 29.86
N LYS A 202 34.57 40.19 28.96
CA LYS A 202 35.00 41.38 28.21
C LYS A 202 35.24 42.56 29.14
N LEU A 203 34.34 42.77 30.10
CA LEU A 203 34.47 43.84 31.09
C LEU A 203 35.72 43.65 31.97
N ILE A 204 35.95 42.43 32.49
CA ILE A 204 37.15 42.08 33.26
C ILE A 204 38.42 42.34 32.46
N ARG A 205 38.48 41.90 31.19
CA ARG A 205 39.62 42.15 30.31
C ARG A 205 39.87 43.66 30.13
N GLN A 206 38.81 44.43 29.88
CA GLN A 206 38.92 45.88 29.70
C GLN A 206 39.41 46.60 30.97
N LEU A 207 38.85 46.24 32.13
CA LEU A 207 39.24 46.81 33.42
C LEU A 207 40.67 46.42 33.81
N THR A 208 41.08 45.18 33.55
CA THR A 208 42.45 44.71 33.78
C THR A 208 43.46 45.52 32.95
N LEU A 209 43.13 45.78 31.69
CA LEU A 209 43.99 46.57 30.80
C LEU A 209 44.10 48.03 31.28
N ARG A 210 42.98 48.64 31.67
CA ARG A 210 42.96 50.00 32.25
C ARG A 210 43.77 50.07 33.55
N ALA A 211 43.58 49.13 34.45
CA ALA A 211 44.35 49.06 35.70
C ALA A 211 45.85 48.91 35.41
N GLY A 212 46.24 48.09 34.43
CA GLY A 212 47.63 47.96 33.98
C GLY A 212 48.23 49.29 33.52
N ARG A 213 47.51 50.06 32.69
CA ARG A 213 47.95 51.39 32.22
C ARG A 213 48.13 52.38 33.37
N VAL A 214 47.17 52.45 34.29
CA VAL A 214 47.25 53.34 35.45
C VAL A 214 48.45 52.97 36.35
N ARG A 215 48.67 51.68 36.60
CA ARG A 215 49.86 51.22 37.37
C ARG A 215 51.18 51.48 36.66
N ALA A 216 51.22 51.43 35.33
CA ALA A 216 52.40 51.77 34.55
C ALA A 216 52.72 53.27 34.65
N LEU A 217 51.70 54.12 34.50
CA LEU A 217 51.84 55.57 34.68
C LEU A 217 52.29 55.93 36.10
N ALA A 218 51.68 55.31 37.12
CA ALA A 218 52.06 55.53 38.52
C ALA A 218 53.52 55.12 38.80
N ARG A 219 54.01 54.03 38.19
CA ARG A 219 55.42 53.64 38.27
C ARG A 219 56.32 54.67 37.60
N HIS A 220 55.99 55.08 36.37
CA HIS A 220 56.74 56.10 35.65
C HIS A 220 56.83 57.42 36.42
N LEU A 221 55.73 57.88 37.02
CA LEU A 221 55.75 59.09 37.84
C LEU A 221 56.66 58.94 39.07
N LYS A 222 56.63 57.79 39.75
CA LYS A 222 57.56 57.50 40.86
C LYS A 222 59.01 57.45 40.40
N ASP A 223 59.28 56.88 39.23
CA ASP A 223 60.63 56.80 38.68
C ASP A 223 61.16 58.20 38.33
N VAL A 224 60.33 59.06 37.76
CA VAL A 224 60.65 60.47 37.47
C VAL A 224 60.85 61.27 38.75
N GLU A 225 59.96 61.13 39.74
CA GLU A 225 60.09 61.76 41.06
C GLU A 225 61.42 61.36 41.72
N LYS A 226 61.77 60.07 41.68
CA LYS A 226 63.04 59.58 42.22
C LYS A 226 64.24 60.14 41.46
N ALA A 227 64.18 60.22 40.13
CA ALA A 227 65.25 60.76 39.30
C ALA A 227 65.46 62.29 39.47
N LEU A 228 64.40 63.02 39.83
CA LEU A 228 64.41 64.46 40.10
C LEU A 228 64.51 64.79 41.60
N SER A 229 64.76 63.80 42.45
CA SER A 229 64.93 64.02 43.88
C SER A 229 66.20 64.83 44.16
N ASP A 230 66.20 65.60 45.26
CA ASP A 230 67.34 66.43 45.66
C ASP A 230 68.62 65.60 45.82
N GLU A 231 68.48 64.36 46.29
CA GLU A 231 69.58 63.38 46.43
C GLU A 231 70.16 62.96 45.08
N ALA A 232 69.31 62.73 44.07
CA ALA A 232 69.74 62.37 42.72
C ALA A 232 70.33 63.57 41.96
N LEU A 233 69.78 64.77 42.17
CA LEU A 233 70.29 66.01 41.58
C LEU A 233 71.65 66.41 42.17
N ALA A 234 71.82 66.32 43.50
CA ALA A 234 73.11 66.58 44.14
C ALA A 234 74.22 65.66 43.58
N ALA A 235 73.93 64.38 43.37
CA ALA A 235 74.86 63.41 42.80
C ALA A 235 75.28 63.67 41.33
N VAL A 236 74.60 64.56 40.60
CA VAL A 236 74.93 64.95 39.23
C VAL A 236 75.78 66.23 39.17
N PHE A 237 75.73 67.05 40.23
CA PHE A 237 76.44 68.34 40.31
C PHE A 237 77.70 68.32 41.19
N ASP A 238 77.98 67.20 41.87
CA ASP A 238 79.28 66.85 42.46
C ASP A 238 80.16 66.05 41.48
#